data_AF-A0A522F098-F1
#
_entry.id   AF-A0A522F098-F1
#
_cell.length_a   1.000
_cell.length_b   1.000
_cell.length_c   1.000
_cell.angle_alpha   90.00
_cell.angle_beta   90.00
_cell.angle_gamma   90.00
#
_symmetry.space_group_name_H-M   'P 1'
#
loop_
_entity.id
_entity.type
_entity.pdbx_description
1 polymer ?
#
loop_
_entity_poly.entity_id
_entity_poly.type
_entity_poly.pdbx_seq_one_letter_code
_entity_poly.pdbx_strand_id
1 'polypeptide(L)'
;MHSYVEDNVKPDYDQVIVDIADYVLNSKIDSVLAYETARLCLMDTLGCGMLALNFPECTKLLGPVVPGATLSGGARVPGTSYELEPVQAAFNIGTMIRWLDFNDTWLAAEWGHPSDNLGAILAVADYMCRN
;
A
#
# COMPACT_ATOMS: atom_id res chain seq x y z
N MET A 1 10.18 50.94 -22.97
CA MET A 1 10.65 50.33 -21.71
C MET A 1 9.85 49.05 -21.55
N HIS A 2 10.39 47.90 -21.95
CA HIS A 2 9.71 46.62 -21.82
C HIS A 2 9.90 46.12 -20.38
N SER A 3 8.82 46.00 -19.60
CA SER A 3 8.88 45.40 -18.28
C SER A 3 8.85 43.88 -18.44
N TYR A 4 10.01 43.25 -18.28
CA TYR A 4 10.20 41.80 -18.29
C TYR A 4 10.00 41.19 -16.89
N VAL A 5 8.99 41.64 -16.15
CA VAL A 5 8.67 41.02 -14.86
C VAL A 5 7.51 40.07 -15.12
N GLU A 6 7.80 38.77 -15.16
CA GLU A 6 6.76 37.75 -15.03
C GLU A 6 6.19 37.84 -13.61
N ASP A 7 4.87 37.91 -13.49
CA ASP A 7 4.19 37.92 -12.20
C ASP A 7 4.46 36.58 -11.50
N ASN A 8 5.13 36.62 -10.33
CA ASN A 8 5.46 35.45 -9.53
C ASN A 8 4.24 34.97 -8.71
N VAL A 9 3.16 34.61 -9.41
CA VAL A 9 1.96 34.04 -8.78
C VAL A 9 2.13 32.53 -8.69
N LYS A 10 2.02 31.98 -7.48
CA LYS A 10 2.00 30.54 -7.26
C LYS A 10 0.76 29.94 -7.94
N PRO A 11 0.90 28.97 -8.87
CA PRO A 11 -0.24 28.31 -9.47
C PRO A 11 -0.92 27.37 -8.47
N ASP A 12 -2.18 27.07 -8.75
CA ASP A 12 -2.90 25.96 -8.09
C ASP A 12 -2.32 24.60 -8.51
N TYR A 13 -2.74 23.53 -7.83
CA TYR A 13 -2.35 22.17 -8.21
C TYR A 13 -2.99 21.78 -9.54
N ASP A 14 -2.30 20.91 -10.28
CA ASP A 14 -2.83 20.32 -11.52
C ASP A 14 -4.17 19.62 -11.27
N GLN A 15 -5.09 19.74 -12.23
CA GLN A 15 -6.43 19.18 -12.10
C GLN A 15 -6.43 17.68 -11.78
N VAL A 16 -5.46 16.92 -12.31
CA VAL A 16 -5.32 15.48 -12.01
C VAL A 16 -5.10 15.22 -10.52
N ILE A 17 -4.32 16.06 -9.83
CA ILE A 17 -4.08 15.94 -8.39
C ILE A 17 -5.36 16.26 -7.61
N VAL A 18 -6.06 17.31 -8.04
CA VAL A 18 -7.33 17.75 -7.44
C VAL A 18 -8.38 16.63 -7.56
N ASP A 19 -8.55 16.06 -8.76
CA ASP A 19 -9.53 15.01 -9.01
C ASP A 19 -9.29 13.76 -8.15
N ILE A 20 -8.02 13.35 -7.98
CA ILE A 20 -7.64 12.22 -7.12
C ILE A 20 -7.97 12.54 -5.65
N ALA A 21 -7.59 13.73 -5.18
CA ALA A 21 -7.83 14.14 -3.79
C ALA A 21 -9.32 14.22 -3.48
N ASP A 22 -10.11 14.83 -4.37
CA ASP A 22 -11.55 14.96 -4.22
C ASP A 22 -12.24 13.60 -4.26
N TYR A 23 -11.79 12.68 -5.13
CA TYR A 23 -12.30 11.32 -5.14
C TYR A 23 -12.09 10.63 -3.79
N VAL A 24 -10.85 10.62 -3.28
CA VAL A 24 -10.49 9.94 -2.02
C VAL A 24 -11.21 10.54 -0.81
N LEU A 25 -11.36 11.86 -0.75
CA LEU A 25 -11.95 12.55 0.40
C LEU A 25 -13.48 12.55 0.41
N ASN A 26 -14.12 12.65 -0.77
CA ASN A 26 -15.55 12.98 -0.85
C ASN A 26 -16.41 11.88 -1.47
N SER A 27 -15.81 10.89 -2.15
CA SER A 27 -16.60 9.86 -2.82
C SER A 27 -17.14 8.81 -1.85
N LYS A 28 -18.41 8.49 -1.99
CA LYS A 28 -19.04 7.37 -1.29
C LYS A 28 -19.09 6.15 -2.20
N ILE A 29 -18.59 5.03 -1.70
CA ILE A 29 -18.74 3.72 -2.37
C ILE A 29 -20.02 3.06 -1.83
N ASP A 30 -20.99 2.80 -2.69
CA ASP A 30 -22.29 2.20 -2.35
C ASP A 30 -22.59 0.91 -3.13
N SER A 31 -21.56 0.27 -3.68
CA SER A 31 -21.66 -0.98 -4.42
C SER A 31 -21.39 -2.19 -3.52
N VAL A 32 -22.43 -3.01 -3.30
CA VAL A 32 -22.32 -4.30 -2.59
C VAL A 32 -21.29 -5.20 -3.27
N LEU A 33 -21.35 -5.30 -4.60
CA LEU A 33 -20.42 -6.10 -5.38
C LEU A 33 -18.96 -5.66 -5.16
N ALA A 34 -18.70 -4.35 -5.11
CA ALA A 34 -17.35 -3.83 -4.87
C ALA A 34 -16.82 -4.29 -3.50
N TYR A 35 -17.63 -4.20 -2.44
CA TYR A 35 -17.24 -4.65 -1.11
C TYR A 35 -17.08 -6.17 -1.01
N GLU A 36 -17.96 -6.95 -1.66
CA GLU A 36 -17.85 -8.41 -1.70
C GLU A 36 -16.56 -8.84 -2.41
N THR A 37 -16.24 -8.25 -3.56
CA THR A 37 -15.00 -8.53 -4.29
C THR A 37 -13.76 -8.04 -3.54
N ALA A 38 -13.81 -6.86 -2.89
CA ALA A 38 -12.70 -6.37 -2.07
C ALA A 38 -12.38 -7.34 -0.91
N ARG A 39 -13.40 -7.92 -0.28
CA ARG A 39 -13.21 -8.96 0.76
C ARG A 39 -12.51 -10.21 0.21
N LEU A 40 -12.87 -10.64 -1.01
CA LEU A 40 -12.22 -11.77 -1.67
C LEU A 40 -10.78 -11.44 -2.06
N CYS A 41 -10.53 -10.25 -2.63
CA CYS A 41 -9.21 -9.74 -2.96
C CYS A 41 -8.30 -9.70 -1.72
N LEU A 42 -8.81 -9.23 -0.58
CA LEU A 42 -8.08 -9.25 0.70
C LEU A 42 -7.65 -10.67 1.09
N MET A 43 -8.57 -11.63 1.04
CA MET A 43 -8.27 -13.03 1.40
C MET A 43 -7.22 -13.65 0.47
N ASP A 44 -7.39 -13.45 -0.84
CA ASP A 44 -6.47 -13.95 -1.88
C ASP A 44 -5.07 -13.36 -1.72
N THR A 45 -4.99 -12.04 -1.57
CA THR A 45 -3.73 -11.29 -1.44
C THR A 45 -2.96 -11.70 -0.19
N LEU A 46 -3.64 -11.86 0.95
CA LEU A 46 -3.02 -12.40 2.16
C LEU A 46 -2.56 -13.85 1.96
N GLY A 47 -3.34 -14.68 1.26
CA GLY A 47 -2.95 -16.04 0.90
C GLY A 47 -1.66 -16.09 0.09
N CYS A 48 -1.54 -15.24 -0.94
CA CYS A 48 -0.32 -15.10 -1.74
C CYS A 48 0.88 -14.71 -0.87
N GLY A 49 0.70 -13.73 0.03
CA GLY A 49 1.74 -13.30 0.96
C GLY A 49 2.20 -14.41 1.91
N MET A 50 1.27 -15.22 2.44
CA MET A 50 1.62 -16.36 3.30
C MET A 50 2.40 -17.43 2.54
N LEU A 51 2.04 -17.70 1.27
CA LEU A 51 2.76 -18.66 0.45
C LEU A 51 4.20 -18.20 0.18
N ALA A 52 4.41 -16.91 -0.05
CA ALA A 52 5.72 -16.31 -0.29
C ALA A 52 6.71 -16.51 0.87
N LEU A 53 6.24 -16.72 2.11
CA LEU A 53 7.10 -17.00 3.27
C LEU A 53 7.87 -18.32 3.17
N ASN A 54 7.51 -19.22 2.25
CA ASN A 54 8.26 -20.45 1.98
C ASN A 54 9.47 -20.23 1.06
N PHE A 55 9.72 -19.01 0.58
CA PHE A 55 10.76 -18.70 -0.39
C PHE A 55 11.86 -17.85 0.28
N PRO A 56 13.07 -18.40 0.50
CA PRO A 56 14.18 -17.68 1.15
C PRO A 56 14.57 -16.37 0.46
N GLU A 57 14.38 -16.30 -0.85
CA GLU A 57 14.65 -15.09 -1.64
C GLU A 57 13.69 -13.94 -1.29
N CYS A 58 12.45 -14.26 -0.90
CA CYS A 58 11.50 -13.28 -0.35
C CYS A 58 11.90 -12.93 1.07
N THR A 59 12.04 -13.95 1.92
CA THR A 59 12.14 -13.74 3.38
C THR A 59 13.43 -13.07 3.82
N LYS A 60 14.51 -13.16 3.04
CA LYS A 60 15.76 -12.44 3.30
C LYS A 60 15.62 -10.90 3.19
N LEU A 61 14.55 -10.41 2.56
CA LEU A 61 14.25 -8.98 2.41
C LEU A 61 13.28 -8.46 3.49
N LEU A 62 12.72 -9.36 4.29
CA LEU A 62 11.75 -9.02 5.34
C LEU A 62 12.46 -8.69 6.66
N GLY A 63 11.68 -8.16 7.61
CA GLY A 63 12.12 -7.75 8.93
C GLY A 63 12.49 -6.27 9.00
N PRO A 64 13.06 -5.86 10.15
CA PRO A 64 13.53 -4.49 10.37
C PRO A 64 14.79 -4.19 9.55
N VAL A 65 14.99 -2.92 9.19
CA VAL A 65 16.24 -2.45 8.54
C VAL A 65 17.47 -2.72 9.42
N VAL A 66 17.33 -2.54 10.73
CA VAL A 66 18.37 -2.85 11.72
C VAL A 66 18.04 -4.19 12.37
N PRO A 67 18.86 -5.25 12.19
CA PRO A 67 18.59 -6.56 12.77
C PRO A 67 18.33 -6.49 14.28
N GLY A 68 17.23 -7.10 14.72
CA GLY A 68 16.81 -7.12 16.12
C GLY A 68 16.01 -5.89 16.58
N ALA A 69 15.85 -4.86 15.74
CA ALA A 69 14.96 -3.75 16.07
C ALA A 69 13.49 -4.19 16.09
N THR A 70 12.74 -3.63 17.02
CA THR A 70 11.29 -3.83 17.17
C THR A 70 10.65 -2.51 17.59
N LEU A 71 9.39 -2.32 17.21
CA LEU A 71 8.57 -1.21 17.68
C LEU A 71 7.39 -1.78 18.45
N SER A 72 7.39 -1.69 19.77
CA SER A 72 6.23 -2.07 20.56
C SER A 72 5.04 -1.16 20.22
N GLY A 73 3.89 -1.76 19.89
CA GLY A 73 2.74 -1.05 19.34
C GLY A 73 2.87 -0.76 17.83
N GLY A 74 3.90 -1.27 17.17
CA GLY A 74 4.12 -1.15 15.74
C GLY A 74 3.19 -2.03 14.90
N ALA A 75 3.15 -1.79 13.60
CA ALA A 75 2.42 -2.62 12.65
C ALA A 75 3.01 -4.03 12.57
N ARG A 76 2.15 -5.05 12.55
CA ARG A 76 2.55 -6.44 12.37
C ARG A 76 2.61 -6.83 10.89
N VAL A 77 3.56 -7.70 10.57
CA VAL A 77 3.64 -8.36 9.27
C VAL A 77 2.99 -9.75 9.37
N PRO A 78 1.88 -10.02 8.64
CA PRO A 78 1.15 -11.28 8.73
C PRO A 78 2.05 -12.51 8.52
N GLY A 79 1.84 -13.57 9.31
CA GLY A 79 2.62 -14.81 9.19
C GLY A 79 4.04 -14.74 9.77
N THR A 80 4.43 -13.61 10.38
CA THR A 80 5.73 -13.42 11.05
C THR A 80 5.55 -12.95 12.49
N SER A 81 6.66 -12.85 13.23
CA SER A 81 6.70 -12.22 14.55
C SER A 81 7.09 -10.73 14.52
N TYR A 82 7.22 -10.14 13.32
CA TYR A 82 7.70 -8.77 13.21
C TYR A 82 6.66 -7.74 13.66
N GLU A 83 7.13 -6.77 14.42
CA GLU A 83 6.40 -5.58 14.85
C GLU A 83 7.27 -4.36 14.51
N LEU A 84 6.83 -3.60 13.51
CA LEU A 84 7.66 -2.64 12.79
C LEU A 84 6.99 -1.26 12.72
N GLU A 85 7.76 -0.24 12.39
CA GLU A 85 7.19 1.03 11.95
C GLU A 85 6.42 0.86 10.62
N PRO A 86 5.37 1.66 10.36
CA PRO A 86 4.41 1.40 9.28
C PRO A 86 5.01 1.40 7.87
N VAL A 87 6.08 2.14 7.60
CA VAL A 87 6.77 2.16 6.29
C VAL A 87 7.46 0.81 6.04
N GLN A 88 8.25 0.30 6.97
CA GLN A 88 8.91 -1.00 6.85
C GLN A 88 7.90 -2.15 6.84
N ALA A 89 6.84 -2.07 7.66
CA ALA A 89 5.75 -3.03 7.60
C ALA A 89 5.06 -3.04 6.22
N ALA A 90 4.81 -1.86 5.64
CA ALA A 90 4.22 -1.74 4.31
C ALA A 90 5.10 -2.38 3.23
N PHE A 91 6.42 -2.12 3.28
CA PHE A 91 7.37 -2.77 2.38
C PHE A 91 7.37 -4.29 2.53
N ASN A 92 7.36 -4.79 3.76
CA ASN A 92 7.33 -6.22 4.04
C ASN A 92 6.07 -6.88 3.47
N ILE A 93 4.89 -6.31 3.75
CA ILE A 93 3.61 -6.84 3.27
C ILE A 93 3.55 -6.75 1.74
N GLY A 94 3.89 -5.59 1.14
CA GLY A 94 3.91 -5.41 -0.31
C GLY A 94 4.84 -6.38 -1.03
N THR A 95 6.03 -6.61 -0.47
CA THR A 95 6.99 -7.59 -1.00
C THR A 95 6.40 -8.99 -1.00
N MET A 96 5.80 -9.41 0.12
CA MET A 96 5.24 -10.75 0.26
C MET A 96 4.09 -11.00 -0.71
N ILE A 97 3.12 -10.07 -0.77
CA ILE A 97 1.88 -10.29 -1.50
C ILE A 97 2.10 -10.35 -3.01
N ARG A 98 3.12 -9.65 -3.52
CA ARG A 98 3.46 -9.62 -4.95
C ARG A 98 4.52 -10.64 -5.36
N TRP A 99 5.23 -11.26 -4.41
CA TRP A 99 6.46 -12.03 -4.66
C TRP A 99 6.33 -13.11 -5.74
N LEU A 100 5.21 -13.84 -5.72
CA LEU A 100 4.99 -15.00 -6.58
C LEU A 100 4.15 -14.72 -7.83
N ASP A 101 3.73 -13.48 -8.03
CA ASP A 101 2.89 -13.07 -9.17
C ASP A 101 1.56 -13.84 -9.27
N PHE A 102 0.93 -14.09 -8.12
CA PHE A 102 -0.35 -14.82 -8.01
C PHE A 102 -1.49 -13.95 -7.48
N ASN A 103 -1.19 -12.73 -7.03
CA ASN A 103 -2.21 -11.79 -6.59
C ASN A 103 -3.01 -11.25 -7.79
N ASP A 104 -4.03 -10.43 -7.50
CA ASP A 104 -4.95 -9.91 -8.51
C ASP A 104 -4.26 -9.20 -9.69
N THR A 105 -4.98 -8.99 -10.78
CA THR A 105 -4.42 -8.35 -11.98
C THR A 105 -5.43 -7.44 -12.64
N TRP A 106 -4.94 -6.29 -13.12
CA TRP A 106 -5.68 -5.35 -13.93
C TRP A 106 -4.94 -5.11 -15.25
N LEU A 107 -5.59 -5.47 -16.37
CA LEU A 107 -5.04 -5.34 -17.72
C LEU A 107 -5.70 -4.18 -18.45
N ALA A 108 -4.97 -3.07 -18.61
CA ALA A 108 -5.43 -1.88 -19.32
C ALA A 108 -4.35 -1.39 -20.32
N ALA A 109 -4.35 -0.09 -20.62
CA ALA A 109 -3.25 0.53 -21.38
C ALA A 109 -1.91 0.36 -20.67
N GLU A 110 -1.92 0.37 -19.34
CA GLU A 110 -0.83 -0.08 -18.48
C GLU A 110 -1.31 -1.31 -17.68
N TRP A 111 -0.39 -2.24 -17.43
CA TRP A 111 -0.70 -3.47 -16.67
C TRP A 111 -0.27 -3.30 -15.21
N GLY A 112 -1.00 -3.90 -14.28
CA GLY A 112 -0.61 -3.86 -12.88
C GLY A 112 -1.44 -4.74 -11.95
N HIS A 113 -1.08 -4.69 -10.68
CA HIS A 113 -1.69 -5.47 -9.60
C HIS A 113 -2.17 -4.52 -8.50
N PRO A 114 -3.44 -4.08 -8.54
CA PRO A 114 -3.95 -3.10 -7.57
C PRO A 114 -3.84 -3.55 -6.11
N SER A 115 -3.91 -4.86 -5.86
CA SER A 115 -3.73 -5.44 -4.52
C SER A 115 -2.38 -5.11 -3.86
N ASP A 116 -1.37 -4.71 -4.62
CA ASP A 116 -0.06 -4.28 -4.10
C ASP A 116 -0.19 -3.13 -3.08
N ASN A 117 -1.21 -2.27 -3.25
CA ASN A 117 -1.49 -1.16 -2.33
C ASN A 117 -1.91 -1.64 -0.93
N LEU A 118 -2.29 -2.90 -0.77
CA LEU A 118 -2.66 -3.48 0.53
C LEU A 118 -1.52 -3.39 1.54
N GLY A 119 -0.25 -3.40 1.08
CA GLY A 119 0.90 -3.25 1.97
C GLY A 119 0.82 -1.98 2.82
N ALA A 120 0.64 -0.83 2.17
CA ALA A 120 0.52 0.45 2.86
C ALA A 120 -0.78 0.55 3.66
N ILE A 121 -1.92 0.16 3.07
CA ILE A 121 -3.24 0.25 3.72
C ILE A 121 -3.24 -0.54 5.02
N LEU A 122 -2.81 -1.80 4.98
CA LEU A 122 -2.85 -2.69 6.14
C LEU A 122 -1.85 -2.26 7.22
N ALA A 123 -0.61 -1.90 6.84
CA ALA A 123 0.40 -1.47 7.80
C ALA A 123 -0.02 -0.20 8.55
N VAL A 124 -0.50 0.81 7.84
CA VAL A 124 -0.93 2.07 8.45
C VAL A 124 -2.18 1.85 9.30
N ALA A 125 -3.16 1.09 8.81
CA ALA A 125 -4.37 0.79 9.57
C ALA A 125 -4.07 0.01 10.87
N ASP A 126 -3.23 -1.02 10.81
CA ASP A 126 -2.84 -1.79 12.00
C ASP A 126 -2.05 -0.93 12.99
N TYR A 127 -1.13 -0.09 12.53
CA TYR A 127 -0.41 0.84 13.39
C TYR A 127 -1.34 1.84 14.10
N MET A 128 -2.28 2.44 13.36
CA MET A 128 -3.21 3.43 13.91
C MET A 128 -4.20 2.83 14.93
N CYS A 129 -4.57 1.56 14.76
CA CYS A 129 -5.54 0.84 15.60
C CYS A 129 -4.93 0.15 16.83
N ARG A 130 -3.63 0.33 17.10
CA ARG A 130 -2.92 -0.27 18.26
C ARG A 130 -2.91 0.59 19.52
N ASN A 131 -3.50 1.79 19.46
CA ASN A 131 -3.65 2.72 20.58
C ASN A 131 -5.04 2.60 21.23
#